data_AF-A0A7S0Y2Z4-F1
#
_entry.id   AF-A0A7S0Y2Z4-F1
#
_cell.length_a   1.000
_cell.length_b   1.000
_cell.length_c   1.000
_cell.angle_alpha   90.00
_cell.angle_beta   90.00
_cell.angle_gamma   90.00
#
_symmetry.space_group_name_H-M   'P 1'
#
loop_
_entity.id
_entity.type
_entity.pdbx_description
1 polymer ?
#
loop_
_entity_poly.entity_id
_entity_poly.type
_entity_poly.pdbx_seq_one_letter_code
_entity_poly.pdbx_strand_id
1 'polypeptide(L)'
;NLGEVLRGSRIYETPYEFKMSNDQRCKILCRGKYDKEEVQAFALMIEEEYRVNFLLDNLPVAMPMFVESEGGETSKGYDLGYPVGFVDEKEGSGEKKKKDDKKK
;
A
#
# COMPACT_ATOMS: atom_id res chain seq x y z
N ASN A 1 22.59 1.23 -2.38
CA ASN A 1 22.69 -0.08 -1.69
C ASN A 1 22.09 -1.14 -2.60
N LEU A 2 22.76 -2.27 -2.86
CA LEU A 2 22.27 -3.27 -3.84
C LEU A 2 20.97 -3.95 -3.38
N GLY A 3 20.81 -4.15 -2.06
CA GLY A 3 19.61 -4.77 -1.49
C GLY A 3 18.34 -3.93 -1.70
N GLU A 4 18.46 -2.60 -1.63
CA GLU A 4 17.33 -1.70 -1.95
C GLU A 4 16.92 -1.79 -3.42
N VAL A 5 17.89 -1.90 -4.33
CA VAL A 5 17.63 -2.00 -5.77
C VAL A 5 16.93 -3.32 -6.09
N LEU A 6 17.39 -4.42 -5.49
CA LEU A 6 16.79 -5.74 -5.69
C LEU A 6 15.40 -5.87 -5.08
N ARG A 7 15.10 -5.17 -3.99
CA ARG A 7 13.75 -5.06 -3.42
C ARG A 7 12.83 -4.15 -4.23
N GLY A 8 13.35 -3.47 -5.25
CA GLY A 8 12.58 -2.50 -6.03
C GLY A 8 12.25 -1.23 -5.25
N SER A 9 13.03 -0.86 -4.23
CA SER A 9 12.87 0.44 -3.55
C SER A 9 13.07 1.57 -4.56
N ARG A 10 12.03 2.37 -4.76
CA ARG A 10 12.07 3.55 -5.61
C ARG A 10 11.75 4.78 -4.77
N ILE A 11 12.59 5.81 -4.88
CA ILE A 11 12.38 7.10 -4.23
C ILE A 11 11.87 8.05 -5.31
N TYR A 12 10.73 8.67 -5.04
CA TYR A 12 10.11 9.67 -5.89
C TYR A 12 9.71 10.88 -5.06
N GLU A 13 9.75 12.06 -5.67
CA GLU A 13 9.16 13.25 -5.07
C GLU A 13 7.64 13.13 -5.08
N THR A 14 7.04 13.30 -3.91
CA THR A 14 5.58 13.23 -3.76
C THR A 14 4.99 14.62 -4.00
N PRO A 15 3.79 14.75 -4.59
CA PRO A 15 3.12 16.04 -4.74
C PRO A 15 2.49 16.55 -3.43
N TYR A 16 2.68 15.83 -2.30
CA TYR A 16 2.27 16.33 -1.00
C TYR A 16 3.22 17.42 -0.50
N GLU A 17 2.66 18.58 -0.19
CA GLU A 17 3.35 19.63 0.56
C GLU A 17 3.03 19.53 2.05
N PHE A 18 4.06 19.37 2.88
CA PHE A 18 3.99 19.33 4.33
C PHE A 18 4.43 20.67 4.93
N LYS A 19 3.65 21.22 5.86
CA LYS A 19 4.00 22.44 6.61
C LYS A 19 4.00 22.13 8.09
N MET A 20 5.15 22.29 8.73
CA MET A 20 5.29 22.07 10.17
C MET A 20 4.38 23.00 10.97
N SER A 21 3.89 22.51 12.12
CA SER A 21 2.92 23.22 12.98
C SER A 21 1.56 23.51 12.33
N ASN A 22 1.23 22.86 11.21
CA ASN A 22 -0.08 22.95 10.57
C ASN A 22 -0.67 21.54 10.43
N ASP A 23 -1.62 21.19 11.29
CA ASP A 23 -2.30 19.89 11.25
C ASP A 23 -3.31 19.84 10.10
N GLN A 24 -3.05 18.98 9.11
CA GLN A 24 -3.92 18.74 7.96
C GLN A 24 -4.25 17.26 7.86
N ARG A 25 -5.53 16.93 7.99
CA ARG A 25 -6.04 15.57 7.82
C ARG A 25 -6.72 15.39 6.47
N CYS A 26 -6.55 14.22 5.86
CA CYS A 26 -7.26 13.80 4.65
C CYS A 26 -7.13 14.76 3.45
N LYS A 27 -5.90 15.20 3.12
CA LYS A 27 -5.65 16.02 1.93
C LYS A 27 -5.70 15.17 0.66
N ILE A 28 -6.71 15.37 -0.18
CA ILE A 28 -6.81 14.71 -1.48
C ILE A 28 -5.85 15.39 -2.45
N LEU A 29 -4.88 14.65 -3.00
CA LEU A 29 -3.96 15.15 -4.01
C LEU A 29 -4.60 15.30 -5.38
N CYS A 30 -5.22 14.23 -5.87
CA CYS A 30 -5.78 14.16 -7.20
C CYS A 30 -6.94 13.17 -7.25
N ARG A 31 -7.74 13.30 -8.30
CA ARG A 31 -8.71 12.30 -8.73
C ARG A 31 -8.37 11.99 -10.18
N GLY A 32 -7.91 10.77 -10.44
CA GLY A 32 -7.54 10.30 -11.77
C GLY A 32 -8.56 9.33 -12.32
N LYS A 33 -8.61 9.20 -13.66
CA LYS A 33 -9.14 8.01 -14.31
C LYS A 33 -7.92 7.16 -14.68
N TYR A 34 -7.98 5.89 -14.33
CA TYR A 34 -6.93 4.93 -14.62
C TYR A 34 -7.38 3.99 -15.72
N ASP A 35 -6.48 3.64 -16.62
CA ASP A 35 -6.74 2.61 -17.61
C ASP A 35 -6.62 1.19 -17.02
N LYS A 36 -6.89 0.18 -17.84
CA LYS A 36 -6.89 -1.21 -17.39
C LYS A 36 -5.50 -1.68 -16.98
N GLU A 37 -4.46 -1.21 -17.64
CA GLU A 37 -3.08 -1.63 -17.41
C GLU A 37 -2.56 -1.02 -16.11
N GLU A 38 -2.84 0.26 -15.87
CA GLU A 38 -2.53 0.96 -14.62
C GLU A 38 -3.21 0.31 -13.41
N VAL A 39 -4.49 -0.06 -13.53
CA VAL A 39 -5.23 -0.74 -12.46
C VAL A 39 -4.65 -2.12 -12.18
N GLN A 40 -4.24 -2.88 -13.21
CA GLN A 40 -3.61 -4.19 -13.04
C GLN A 40 -2.24 -4.07 -12.36
N ALA A 41 -1.43 -3.08 -12.74
CA ALA A 41 -0.15 -2.81 -12.08
C ALA A 41 -0.36 -2.41 -10.61
N PHE A 42 -1.39 -1.61 -10.32
CA PHE A 42 -1.73 -1.23 -8.95
C PHE A 42 -2.18 -2.43 -8.10
N ALA A 43 -3.00 -3.32 -8.65
CA ALA A 43 -3.40 -4.56 -7.99
C ALA A 43 -2.18 -5.47 -7.70
N LEU A 44 -1.27 -5.62 -8.65
CA LEU A 44 -0.04 -6.40 -8.46
C LEU A 44 0.83 -5.83 -7.34
N MET A 45 0.94 -4.50 -7.23
CA MET A 45 1.66 -3.87 -6.11
C MET A 45 1.02 -4.19 -4.75
N ILE A 46 -0.31 -4.33 -4.69
CA ILE A 46 -1.01 -4.74 -3.47
C ILE A 46 -0.69 -6.21 -3.14
N GLU A 47 -0.76 -7.09 -4.14
CA GLU A 47 -0.46 -8.53 -3.99
C GLU A 47 0.99 -8.78 -3.56
N GLU A 48 1.94 -8.00 -4.08
CA GLU A 48 3.37 -8.07 -3.74
C GLU A 48 3.73 -7.25 -2.48
N GLU A 49 2.72 -6.86 -1.68
CA GLU A 49 2.87 -6.20 -0.37
C GLU A 49 3.72 -4.90 -0.41
N TYR A 50 3.60 -4.11 -1.49
CA TYR A 50 4.31 -2.85 -1.59
C TYR A 50 3.86 -1.89 -0.48
N ARG A 51 4.83 -1.17 0.09
CA ARG A 51 4.62 -0.20 1.17
C ARG A 51 5.15 1.17 0.78
N VAL A 52 4.39 2.20 1.11
CA VAL A 52 4.79 3.60 0.97
C VAL A 52 5.50 4.03 2.24
N ASN A 53 6.71 4.55 2.10
CA ASN A 53 7.47 5.17 3.18
C ASN A 53 7.74 6.63 2.79
N PHE A 54 7.52 7.54 3.73
CA PHE A 54 7.83 8.96 3.51
C PHE A 54 9.20 9.29 4.08
N LEU A 55 9.96 10.08 3.32
CA LEU A 55 11.21 10.69 3.73
C LEU A 55 11.02 12.19 3.73
N LEU A 56 11.18 12.84 4.88
CA LEU A 56 11.05 14.28 5.02
C LEU A 56 12.34 14.81 5.64
N ASP A 57 13.01 15.72 4.93
CA ASP A 57 14.34 16.22 5.30
C ASP A 57 15.38 15.12 5.57
N ASN A 58 15.33 14.05 4.77
CA ASN A 58 16.16 12.84 4.94
C ASN A 58 15.92 12.04 6.22
N LEU A 59 14.80 12.27 6.90
CA LEU A 59 14.37 11.48 8.06
C LEU A 59 13.13 10.65 7.73
N PRO A 60 13.05 9.40 8.21
CA PRO A 60 11.87 8.58 8.00
C PRO A 60 10.69 9.15 8.80
N VAL A 61 9.52 9.19 8.17
CA VAL A 61 8.29 9.64 8.81
C VAL A 61 7.64 8.47 9.54
N ALA A 62 7.24 8.70 10.79
CA ALA A 62 6.45 7.74 11.57
C ALA A 62 4.97 7.88 11.26
N MET A 63 4.32 6.78 10.87
CA MET A 63 2.90 6.67 10.62
C MET A 63 2.20 6.06 11.85
N PRO A 64 1.19 6.70 12.44
CA PRO A 64 0.46 6.11 13.56
C PRO A 64 -0.34 4.89 13.10
N MET A 65 -0.24 3.80 13.85
CA MET A 65 -1.05 2.60 13.69
C MET A 65 -1.90 2.41 14.94
N PHE A 66 -3.15 2.01 14.76
CA PHE A 66 -4.06 1.72 15.86
C PHE A 66 -4.34 0.22 15.87
N VAL A 67 -4.01 -0.44 16.97
CA VAL A 67 -4.23 -1.87 17.15
C VAL A 67 -5.29 -2.06 18.21
N GLU A 68 -6.39 -2.70 17.83
CA GLU A 68 -7.45 -3.10 18.75
C GLU A 68 -7.07 -4.44 19.40
N SER A 69 -7.08 -4.48 20.72
CA SER A 69 -6.87 -5.70 21.50
C SER A 69 -8.18 -6.49 21.63
N GLU A 70 -8.12 -7.79 21.93
CA GLU A 70 -9.31 -8.63 22.13
C GLU A 70 -10.26 -8.09 23.22
N GLY A 71 -9.75 -7.31 24.18
CA GLY A 71 -10.54 -6.63 25.21
C GLY A 71 -11.18 -5.30 24.79
N GLY A 72 -11.06 -4.88 23.52
CA GLY A 72 -11.59 -3.61 23.00
C GLY A 72 -10.74 -2.38 23.31
N GLU A 73 -9.57 -2.54 23.93
CA GLU A 73 -8.61 -1.45 24.12
C GLU A 73 -7.82 -1.17 22.84
N THR A 74 -7.90 0.07 22.35
CA THR A 74 -7.08 0.54 21.23
C THR A 74 -5.74 1.06 21.74
N SER A 75 -4.65 0.46 21.26
CA SER A 75 -3.29 0.95 21.50
C SER A 75 -2.75 1.69 20.27
N LYS A 76 -1.94 2.72 20.50
CA LYS A 76 -1.30 3.51 19.44
C LYS A 76 0.16 3.07 19.28
N GLY A 77 0.47 2.46 18.14
CA GLY A 77 1.83 2.17 17.69
C GLY A 77 2.30 3.17 16.62
N TYR A 78 3.54 2.98 16.16
CA TYR A 78 4.10 3.72 15.04
C TYR A 78 4.86 2.78 14.11
N ASP A 79 4.64 2.95 12.81
CA ASP A 79 5.32 2.23 11.72
C ASP A 79 6.04 3.25 10.81
N LEU A 80 6.96 2.83 9.96
CA LEU A 80 7.71 3.70 9.04
C LEU A 80 6.98 3.94 7.71
N GLY A 81 5.80 3.36 7.54
CA GLY A 81 5.03 3.44 6.31
C GLY A 81 3.67 2.77 6.43
N TYR A 82 2.98 2.68 5.30
CA TYR A 82 1.68 2.01 5.19
C TYR A 82 1.61 1.19 3.90
N PRO A 83 0.85 0.09 3.86
CA PRO A 83 0.68 -0.71 2.65
C PRO A 83 -0.08 0.07 1.58
N VAL A 84 0.23 -0.20 0.31
CA VAL A 84 -0.47 0.41 -0.83
C VAL A 84 -1.96 0.04 -0.83
N GLY A 85 -2.30 -1.15 -0.36
CA GLY A 85 -3.67 -1.62 -0.19
C GLY A 85 -3.71 -2.98 0.50
N PHE A 86 -4.90 -3.60 0.51
CA PHE A 86 -5.15 -4.91 1.10
C PHE A 86 -6.01 -5.74 0.14
N VAL A 87 -5.79 -7.06 0.16
CA VAL A 87 -6.67 -8.02 -0.52
C VAL A 87 -7.74 -8.45 0.47
N ASP A 88 -9.02 -8.36 0.10
CA ASP A 88 -10.11 -8.88 0.91
C ASP A 88 -10.13 -10.42 0.78
N GLU A 89 -10.01 -11.13 1.89
CA GLU A 89 -9.96 -12.60 1.92
C GLU A 89 -11.25 -13.26 1.39
N LYS A 90 -12.33 -12.49 1.22
CA LYS A 90 -13.62 -12.98 0.72
C LYS A 90 -13.68 -13.29 -0.77
N GLU A 91 -12.67 -12.90 -1.57
CA GLU A 91 -12.62 -13.19 -3.02
C GLU A 91 -11.55 -14.23 -3.43
N GLY A 92 -11.06 -15.04 -2.48
CA GLY A 92 -10.10 -16.13 -2.74
C GLY A 92 -10.66 -17.42 -3.38
N SER A 93 -11.92 -17.44 -3.83
CA SER A 93 -12.54 -18.61 -4.47
C SER A 93 -13.05 -18.32 -5.89
N GLY A 94 -12.21 -17.70 -6.72
CA GLY A 94 -12.38 -17.69 -8.17
C GLY A 94 -12.00 -19.05 -8.77
N GLU A 95 -12.99 -19.78 -9.30
CA GLU A 95 -12.89 -21.07 -9.98
C GLU A 95 -11.58 -21.33 -10.74
N LYS A 96 -10.78 -22.29 -10.29
CA LYS A 96 -9.93 -23.09 -11.19
C LYS A 96 -10.86 -23.93 -12.08
N LYS A 97 -11.35 -23.36 -13.18
CA LYS A 97 -11.92 -24.15 -14.29
C LYS A 97 -10.81 -25.04 -14.84
N LYS A 98 -10.79 -26.31 -14.39
CA LYS A 98 -10.09 -27.39 -15.09
C LYS A 98 -10.62 -27.41 -16.52
N LYS A 99 -9.77 -27.08 -17.50
CA LYS A 99 -10.04 -27.39 -18.90
C LYS A 99 -10.17 -28.91 -19.01
N ASP A 100 -11.35 -29.36 -19.39
CA ASP A 100 -11.61 -30.72 -19.81
C ASP A 100 -10.78 -31.05 -21.06
N ASP A 101 -9.67 -31.75 -20.90
CA ASP A 101 -9.05 -32.52 -21.98
C ASP A 101 -9.75 -33.88 -22.05
N LYS A 102 -10.99 -33.87 -22.57
CA LYS A 102 -11.64 -35.07 -23.11
C LYS A 102 -11.45 -35.06 -24.63
N LYS A 103 -10.26 -35.46 -25.08
CA LYS A 103 -10.06 -35.89 -26.47
C LYS A 103 -9.98 -37.41 -26.48
N LYS A 104 -11.15 -38.01 -26.74
CA LYS A 104 -11.25 -39.37 -27.27
C LYS A 104 -11.33 -39.27 -28.79
#